data_AF-A0A162CRJ9-F1
#
_entry.id   AF-A0A162CRJ9-F1
#
_cell.length_a   1.000
_cell.length_b   1.000
_cell.length_c   1.000
_cell.angle_alpha   90.00
_cell.angle_beta   90.00
_cell.angle_gamma   90.00
#
_symmetry.space_group_name_H-M   'P 1'
#
loop_
_entity.id
_entity.type
_entity.pdbx_description
1 polymer ?
#
loop_
_entity_poly.entity_id
_entity_poly.type
_entity_poly.pdbx_seq_one_letter_code
_entity_poly.pdbx_strand_id
1 'polypeptide(L)'
;MSTNENTALLENNCSYWQLTDEELALVNASAPDQDKWSFKMEHRNDGIWQFSMPEYKTHNELLVGGTEQIMDDMYRSISEVKPDRFSTMEVTVSRVPLEEQTTTFTKLRKDSKNPGSTYWLDEVTGKQAWLCPWLKLCWDPAPELMYIHCELTS
;
A
#
# COMPACT_ATOMS: atom_id res chain seq x y z
N MET A 1 28.09 -2.99 -9.76
CA MET A 1 27.27 -2.99 -10.99
C MET A 1 26.20 -4.05 -10.82
N SER A 2 24.96 -3.66 -10.49
CA SER A 2 23.71 -4.39 -10.79
C SER A 2 22.55 -3.61 -10.13
N THR A 3 22.29 -2.41 -10.64
CA THR A 3 21.12 -1.61 -10.23
C THR A 3 19.99 -1.67 -11.26
N ASN A 4 20.26 -2.18 -12.47
CA ASN A 4 19.29 -2.14 -13.57
C ASN A 4 18.59 -3.49 -13.81
N GLU A 5 19.16 -4.61 -13.36
CA GLU A 5 18.55 -5.95 -13.58
C GLU A 5 17.47 -6.27 -12.53
N ASN A 6 17.56 -5.73 -11.32
CA ASN A 6 16.53 -5.92 -10.30
C ASN A 6 15.25 -5.12 -10.58
N THR A 7 15.34 -3.97 -11.26
CA THR A 7 14.17 -3.15 -11.60
C THR A 7 13.31 -3.82 -12.67
N ALA A 8 13.92 -4.45 -13.67
CA ALA A 8 13.21 -5.10 -14.77
C ALA A 8 12.42 -6.37 -14.37
N LEU A 9 12.79 -7.04 -13.26
CA LEU A 9 12.03 -8.16 -12.70
C LEU A 9 10.86 -7.71 -11.80
N LEU A 10 10.91 -6.48 -11.28
CA LEU A 10 9.84 -5.88 -10.47
C LEU A 10 8.67 -5.36 -11.33
N GLU A 11 8.95 -4.98 -12.58
CA GLU A 11 7.97 -4.33 -13.47
C GLU A 11 6.93 -5.27 -14.11
N ASN A 12 7.15 -6.60 -14.13
CA ASN A 12 6.33 -7.52 -14.91
C ASN A 12 5.03 -8.02 -14.24
N ASN A 13 4.78 -7.71 -12.97
CA ASN A 13 3.66 -8.31 -12.24
C ASN A 13 2.62 -7.32 -11.71
N CYS A 14 2.90 -6.02 -11.78
CA CYS A 14 2.07 -4.98 -11.19
C CYS A 14 1.18 -4.33 -12.27
N SER A 15 -0.11 -4.69 -12.32
CA SER A 15 -0.98 -4.27 -13.42
C SER A 15 -1.55 -2.86 -13.27
N TYR A 16 -1.76 -2.36 -12.04
CA TYR A 16 -2.42 -1.07 -11.83
C TYR A 16 -1.59 0.09 -12.38
N TRP A 17 -0.27 0.07 -12.17
CA TRP A 17 0.65 1.08 -12.70
C TRP A 17 0.83 1.05 -14.21
N GLN A 18 0.42 -0.04 -14.87
CA GLN A 18 0.53 -0.22 -16.32
C GLN A 18 -0.71 0.31 -17.05
N LEU A 19 -1.76 0.70 -16.31
CA LEU A 19 -2.97 1.28 -16.88
C LEU A 19 -2.69 2.67 -17.44
N THR A 20 -3.32 2.98 -18.57
CA THR A 20 -3.39 4.34 -19.10
C THR A 20 -4.24 5.24 -18.19
N ASP A 21 -4.08 6.55 -18.30
CA ASP A 21 -4.89 7.52 -17.53
C ASP A 21 -6.40 7.32 -17.75
N GLU A 22 -6.81 6.95 -18.97
CA GLU A 22 -8.21 6.65 -19.30
C GLU A 22 -8.69 5.38 -18.58
N GLU A 23 -7.88 4.32 -18.57
CA GLU A 23 -8.20 3.08 -17.85
C GLU A 23 -8.24 3.30 -16.33
N LEU A 24 -7.31 4.08 -15.78
CA LEU A 24 -7.32 4.46 -14.37
C LEU A 24 -8.59 5.23 -14.01
N ALA A 25 -9.00 6.19 -14.83
CA ALA A 25 -10.22 6.95 -14.61
C ALA A 25 -11.47 6.04 -14.64
N LEU A 26 -11.54 5.08 -15.55
CA LEU A 26 -12.63 4.10 -15.63
C LEU A 26 -12.65 3.17 -14.41
N VAL A 27 -11.49 2.67 -13.99
CA VAL A 27 -11.36 1.81 -12.82
C VAL A 27 -11.76 2.57 -11.55
N ASN A 28 -11.24 3.77 -11.33
CA ASN A 28 -11.57 4.60 -10.17
C ASN A 28 -13.07 4.96 -10.14
N ALA A 29 -13.68 5.23 -11.30
CA ALA A 29 -15.12 5.51 -11.39
C ALA A 29 -16.00 4.27 -11.09
N SER A 30 -15.45 3.06 -11.25
CA SER A 30 -16.15 1.80 -10.95
C SER A 30 -16.03 1.34 -9.50
N ALA A 31 -15.04 1.88 -8.77
CA ALA A 31 -14.82 1.53 -7.37
C ALA A 31 -15.95 2.13 -6.48
N PRO A 32 -16.51 1.35 -5.54
CA PRO A 32 -17.48 1.89 -4.60
C PRO A 32 -16.86 2.96 -3.70
N ASP A 33 -17.55 4.08 -3.50
CA ASP A 33 -17.17 5.04 -2.45
C ASP A 33 -17.54 4.47 -1.08
N GLN A 34 -16.54 4.01 -0.36
CA GLN A 34 -16.70 3.43 0.98
C GLN A 34 -15.61 3.92 1.93
N ASP A 35 -15.93 3.93 3.22
CA ASP A 35 -15.03 4.47 4.24
C ASP A 35 -13.85 3.55 4.57
N LYS A 36 -13.95 2.27 4.23
CA LYS A 36 -13.03 1.21 4.65
C LYS A 36 -12.71 0.29 3.48
N TRP A 37 -11.45 -0.09 3.37
CA TRP A 37 -10.95 -1.05 2.38
C TRP A 37 -10.05 -2.05 3.07
N SER A 38 -10.29 -3.34 2.84
CA SER A 38 -9.51 -4.44 3.40
C SER A 38 -8.95 -5.29 2.29
N PHE A 39 -7.68 -5.67 2.43
CA PHE A 39 -7.01 -6.50 1.42
C PHE A 39 -5.91 -7.31 2.09
N LYS A 40 -5.73 -8.52 1.57
CA LYS A 40 -4.69 -9.43 2.02
C LYS A 40 -3.36 -9.03 1.38
N MET A 41 -2.39 -8.70 2.22
CA MET A 41 -1.01 -8.52 1.83
C MET A 41 -0.20 -9.80 2.01
N GLU A 42 0.74 -10.02 1.11
CA GLU A 42 1.64 -11.17 1.08
C GLU A 42 3.07 -10.69 0.90
N HIS A 43 3.99 -11.23 1.71
CA HIS A 43 5.40 -10.87 1.66
C HIS A 43 6.16 -11.78 0.70
N ARG A 44 6.92 -11.18 -0.21
CA ARG A 44 7.58 -11.89 -1.31
C ARG A 44 8.99 -12.36 -0.95
N ASN A 45 9.58 -13.19 -1.83
CA ASN A 45 10.97 -13.63 -1.73
C ASN A 45 12.01 -12.49 -1.78
N ASP A 46 11.66 -11.38 -2.42
CA ASP A 46 12.52 -10.20 -2.56
C ASP A 46 12.40 -9.21 -1.39
N GLY A 47 11.59 -9.53 -0.36
CA GLY A 47 11.41 -8.70 0.82
C GLY A 47 10.41 -7.57 0.66
N ILE A 48 9.53 -7.65 -0.36
CA ILE A 48 8.52 -6.63 -0.64
C ILE A 48 7.13 -7.19 -0.36
N TRP A 49 6.29 -6.38 0.27
CA TRP A 49 4.87 -6.69 0.46
C TRP A 49 4.10 -6.41 -0.83
N GLN A 50 3.14 -7.27 -1.15
CA GLN A 50 2.23 -7.07 -2.27
C GLN A 50 0.80 -7.40 -1.90
N PHE A 51 -0.16 -6.93 -2.68
CA PHE A 51 -1.54 -7.42 -2.60
C PHE A 51 -2.18 -7.44 -4.00
N SER A 52 -3.39 -7.98 -4.11
CA SER A 52 -4.18 -7.95 -5.34
C SER A 52 -5.63 -7.62 -5.04
N MET A 53 -6.25 -6.85 -5.93
CA MET A 53 -7.69 -6.61 -6.04
C MET A 53 -8.11 -6.74 -7.52
N PRO A 54 -8.22 -7.98 -8.03
CA PRO A 54 -8.50 -8.25 -9.44
C PRO A 54 -9.76 -7.57 -9.99
N GLU A 55 -10.78 -7.43 -9.16
CA GLU A 55 -12.05 -6.77 -9.48
C GLU A 55 -11.86 -5.30 -9.89
N TYR A 56 -10.76 -4.67 -9.47
CA TYR A 56 -10.37 -3.31 -9.80
C TYR A 56 -9.07 -3.25 -10.61
N LYS A 57 -8.72 -4.32 -11.33
CA LYS A 57 -7.54 -4.38 -12.21
C LYS A 57 -6.20 -4.18 -11.49
N THR A 58 -6.16 -4.47 -10.19
CA THR A 58 -4.95 -4.40 -9.38
C THR A 58 -4.44 -5.81 -9.12
N HIS A 59 -3.30 -6.17 -9.71
CA HIS A 59 -2.65 -7.47 -9.54
C HIS A 59 -1.21 -7.26 -9.06
N ASN A 60 -0.82 -8.01 -8.02
CA ASN A 60 0.51 -7.97 -7.37
C ASN A 60 1.05 -6.55 -7.19
N GLU A 61 0.20 -5.65 -6.71
CA GLU A 61 0.57 -4.28 -6.41
C GLU A 61 1.64 -4.28 -5.33
N LEU A 62 2.81 -3.74 -5.68
CA LEU A 62 3.96 -3.73 -4.79
C LEU A 62 3.87 -2.53 -3.85
N LEU A 63 4.07 -2.78 -2.56
CA LEU A 63 4.28 -1.73 -1.58
C LEU A 63 5.74 -1.29 -1.67
N VAL A 64 5.96 -0.06 -2.09
CA VAL A 64 7.31 0.51 -2.26
C VAL A 64 7.39 1.91 -1.69
N GLY A 65 8.58 2.50 -1.70
CA GLY A 65 8.78 3.89 -1.32
C GLY A 65 8.70 4.13 0.19
N GLY A 66 9.05 3.13 1.01
CA GLY A 66 9.05 3.17 2.47
C GLY A 66 7.87 2.42 3.09
N THR A 67 6.80 2.19 2.33
CA THR A 67 5.63 1.44 2.82
C THR A 67 6.02 0.01 3.18
N GLU A 68 6.94 -0.61 2.43
CA GLU A 68 7.47 -1.96 2.71
C GLU A 68 8.12 -2.06 4.09
N GLN A 69 8.90 -1.04 4.48
CA GLN A 69 9.58 -1.01 5.77
C GLN A 69 8.65 -0.73 6.95
N ILE A 70 7.53 -0.05 6.69
CA ILE A 70 6.49 0.15 7.70
C ILE A 70 5.72 -1.15 7.88
N MET A 71 5.33 -1.83 6.80
CA MET A 71 4.64 -3.12 6.90
C MET A 71 5.50 -4.19 7.58
N ASP A 72 6.81 -4.22 7.34
CA ASP A 72 7.74 -5.08 8.10
C ASP A 72 7.70 -4.82 9.61
N ASP A 73 7.65 -3.55 10.01
CA ASP A 73 7.59 -3.16 11.42
C ASP A 73 6.23 -3.49 12.04
N MET A 74 5.13 -3.29 11.29
CA MET A 74 3.78 -3.66 11.73
C MET A 74 3.66 -5.17 11.88
N TYR A 75 4.14 -5.94 10.91
CA TYR A 75 4.13 -7.39 11.01
C TYR A 75 4.93 -7.88 12.23
N ARG A 76 6.11 -7.30 12.45
CA ARG A 76 6.97 -7.65 13.59
C ARG A 76 6.36 -7.25 14.94
N SER A 77 5.61 -6.15 15.00
CA SER A 77 4.97 -5.73 16.25
C SER A 77 3.83 -6.66 16.66
N ILE A 78 3.16 -7.30 15.70
CA ILE A 78 2.04 -8.24 15.95
C ILE A 78 2.54 -9.67 16.13
N SER A 79 3.50 -10.11 15.31
CA SER A 79 3.96 -11.52 15.28
C SER A 79 5.18 -11.82 16.15
N GLU A 80 5.85 -10.77 16.64
CA GLU A 80 7.16 -10.84 17.33
C GLU A 80 8.31 -11.44 16.46
N VAL A 81 8.08 -11.69 15.17
CA VAL A 81 9.07 -12.23 14.25
C VAL A 81 9.23 -11.36 13.01
N LYS A 82 10.36 -11.52 12.31
CA LYS A 82 10.58 -10.86 11.02
C LYS A 82 9.73 -11.58 9.95
N PRO A 83 9.08 -10.86 9.02
CA PRO A 83 8.37 -11.52 7.93
C PRO A 83 9.32 -12.32 7.03
N ASP A 84 8.83 -13.46 6.56
CA ASP A 84 9.45 -14.29 5.53
C ASP A 84 8.55 -14.38 4.30
N ARG A 85 8.94 -15.15 3.29
CA ARG A 85 8.21 -15.27 2.01
C ARG A 85 6.80 -15.88 2.10
N PHE A 86 6.42 -16.36 3.28
CA PHE A 86 5.11 -16.95 3.56
C PHE A 86 4.31 -16.09 4.53
N SER A 87 4.88 -14.99 5.01
CA SER A 87 4.19 -14.04 5.87
C SER A 87 3.07 -13.35 5.10
N THR A 88 1.89 -13.36 5.71
CA THR A 88 0.69 -12.72 5.19
C THR A 88 0.00 -11.92 6.31
N MET A 89 -0.66 -10.85 5.91
CA MET A 89 -1.31 -9.91 6.82
C MET A 89 -2.56 -9.37 6.15
N GLU A 90 -3.65 -9.24 6.87
CA GLU A 90 -4.80 -8.48 6.42
C GLU A 90 -4.61 -7.04 6.84
N VAL A 91 -4.78 -6.13 5.89
CA VAL A 91 -4.66 -4.69 6.13
C VAL A 91 -5.97 -4.03 5.79
N THR A 92 -6.52 -3.36 6.79
CA THR A 92 -7.69 -2.49 6.63
C THR A 92 -7.23 -1.04 6.70
N VAL A 93 -7.55 -0.28 5.66
CA VAL A 93 -7.36 1.18 5.60
C VAL A 93 -8.71 1.87 5.69
N SER A 94 -8.77 2.97 6.43
CA SER A 94 -10.04 3.66 6.69
C SER A 94 -9.87 5.17 6.76
N ARG A 95 -10.83 5.93 6.23
CA ARG A 95 -10.91 7.39 6.40
C ARG A 95 -11.65 7.82 7.68
N VAL A 96 -12.25 6.86 8.39
CA VAL A 96 -12.86 7.03 9.71
C VAL A 96 -12.13 6.20 10.77
N PRO A 97 -12.18 6.57 12.06
CA PRO A 97 -11.52 5.79 13.12
C PRO A 97 -11.91 4.30 13.10
N LEU A 98 -10.92 3.44 13.35
CA LEU A 98 -11.10 2.00 13.56
C LEU A 98 -11.13 1.70 15.06
N GLU A 99 -11.90 0.68 15.45
CA GLU A 99 -11.98 0.26 16.86
C GLU A 99 -10.64 -0.33 17.32
N GLU A 100 -10.05 -1.19 16.52
CA GLU A 100 -8.70 -1.73 16.73
C GLU A 100 -7.75 -1.09 15.72
N GLN A 101 -7.13 0.04 16.04
CA GLN A 101 -6.14 0.65 15.15
C GLN A 101 -4.72 0.15 15.46
N THR A 102 -3.95 -0.16 14.43
CA THR A 102 -2.51 -0.45 14.54
C THR A 102 -1.70 0.84 14.42
N THR A 103 -2.07 1.72 13.50
CA THR A 103 -1.39 3.00 13.26
C THR A 103 -2.30 3.98 12.52
N THR A 104 -1.79 5.19 12.30
CA THR A 104 -2.37 6.20 11.43
C THR A 104 -1.35 6.72 10.43
N PHE A 105 -1.79 6.98 9.22
CA PHE A 105 -1.02 7.66 8.20
C PHE A 105 -1.54 9.09 8.03
N THR A 106 -0.69 10.07 8.32
CA THR A 106 -0.99 11.49 8.13
C THR A 106 -0.34 11.99 6.86
N LYS A 107 -1.11 12.71 6.03
CA LYS A 107 -0.60 13.32 4.82
C LYS A 107 0.43 14.39 5.16
N LEU A 108 1.62 14.27 4.58
CA LEU A 108 2.76 15.11 4.94
C LEU A 108 3.02 16.19 3.90
N ARG A 109 3.31 15.80 2.66
CA ARG A 109 3.62 16.74 1.56
C ARG A 109 3.45 16.10 0.19
N LYS A 110 3.20 16.91 -0.83
CA LYS A 110 3.31 16.47 -2.22
C LYS A 110 4.76 16.17 -2.59
N ASP A 111 4.98 15.21 -3.46
CA ASP A 111 6.30 14.98 -4.05
C ASP A 111 6.59 16.06 -5.10
N SER A 112 7.61 16.87 -4.84
CA SER A 112 8.09 17.91 -5.76
C SER A 112 8.63 17.35 -7.09
N LYS A 113 9.08 16.09 -7.11
CA LYS A 113 9.66 15.44 -8.30
C LYS A 113 8.62 14.68 -9.12
N ASN A 114 7.53 14.27 -8.49
CA ASN A 114 6.45 13.54 -9.13
C ASN A 114 5.09 14.20 -8.83
N PRO A 115 4.67 15.20 -9.64
CA PRO A 115 3.41 15.90 -9.47
C PRO A 115 2.23 14.92 -9.42
N GLY A 116 1.43 14.95 -8.35
CA GLY A 116 0.32 14.02 -8.14
C GLY A 116 0.64 12.85 -7.20
N SER A 117 1.88 12.78 -6.70
CA SER A 117 2.31 11.87 -5.65
C SER A 117 2.40 12.59 -4.30
N THR A 118 2.17 11.86 -3.21
CA THR A 118 2.12 12.43 -1.85
C THR A 118 2.86 11.51 -0.87
N TYR A 119 3.72 12.11 -0.06
CA TYR A 119 4.36 11.46 1.09
C TYR A 119 3.44 11.52 2.31
N TRP A 120 3.46 10.44 3.07
CA TRP A 120 2.71 10.26 4.30
C TRP A 120 3.65 9.91 5.44
N LEU A 121 3.26 10.26 6.66
CA LEU A 121 3.94 9.90 7.90
C LEU A 121 3.14 8.81 8.60
N ASP A 122 3.78 7.70 8.91
CA ASP A 122 3.26 6.72 9.86
C ASP A 122 3.59 7.15 11.29
N GLU A 123 2.55 7.38 12.09
CA GLU A 123 2.71 8.01 13.42
C GLU A 123 3.34 7.06 14.45
N VAL A 124 3.25 5.74 14.25
CA VAL A 124 3.79 4.75 15.20
C VAL A 124 5.29 4.51 14.98
N THR A 125 5.72 4.32 13.73
CA THR A 125 7.12 4.09 13.38
C THR A 125 7.90 5.39 13.17
N GLY A 126 7.21 6.51 12.96
CA GLY A 126 7.80 7.81 12.61
C GLY A 126 8.41 7.84 11.20
N LYS A 127 8.15 6.81 10.37
CA LYS A 127 8.70 6.69 9.02
C LYS A 127 7.81 7.40 8.01
N GLN A 128 8.44 7.94 6.98
CA GLN A 128 7.73 8.48 5.82
C GLN A 128 7.64 7.42 4.74
N ALA A 129 6.49 7.36 4.09
CA ALA A 129 6.29 6.49 2.95
C ALA A 129 5.60 7.23 1.80
N TRP A 130 5.97 6.82 0.59
CA TRP A 130 5.14 7.08 -0.56
C TRP A 130 4.09 5.96 -0.65
N LEU A 131 2.85 6.37 -0.45
CA LEU A 131 1.73 5.45 -0.59
C LEU A 131 1.48 5.14 -2.05
N CYS A 132 1.33 3.85 -2.32
CA CYS A 132 1.17 3.36 -3.68
C CYS A 132 -0.13 3.91 -4.33
N PRO A 133 -0.13 4.15 -5.65
CA PRO A 133 -1.24 4.70 -6.41
C PRO A 133 -2.53 3.94 -6.28
N TRP A 134 -2.51 2.65 -5.93
CA TRP A 134 -3.74 1.93 -5.64
C TRP A 134 -4.55 2.59 -4.52
N LEU A 135 -3.95 3.35 -3.59
CA LEU A 135 -4.74 4.12 -2.61
C LEU A 135 -5.61 5.20 -3.26
N LYS A 136 -5.29 5.62 -4.48
CA LYS A 136 -6.16 6.48 -5.30
C LYS A 136 -7.40 5.72 -5.80
N LEU A 137 -7.34 4.39 -5.93
CA LEU A 137 -8.53 3.56 -6.16
C LEU A 137 -9.48 3.69 -4.98
N CYS A 138 -8.96 3.64 -3.75
CA CYS A 138 -9.78 3.72 -2.55
C CYS A 138 -10.46 5.08 -2.43
N TRP A 139 -9.70 6.16 -2.62
CA TRP A 139 -10.18 7.54 -2.52
C TRP A 139 -9.43 8.48 -3.47
N ASP A 140 -10.18 9.17 -4.33
CA ASP A 140 -9.68 10.31 -5.11
C ASP A 140 -10.64 11.51 -4.97
N PRO A 141 -10.26 12.60 -4.27
CA PRO A 141 -8.95 12.81 -3.66
C PRO A 141 -8.73 11.93 -2.42
N ALA A 142 -7.47 11.53 -2.20
CA ALA A 142 -7.08 10.84 -0.98
C ALA A 142 -7.32 11.71 0.28
N PRO A 143 -7.72 11.11 1.42
CA PRO A 143 -7.96 11.84 2.66
C PRO A 143 -6.67 12.48 3.21
N GLU A 144 -6.79 13.33 4.25
CA GLU A 144 -5.61 13.90 4.94
C GLU A 144 -5.09 12.98 6.06
N LEU A 145 -5.92 12.06 6.53
CA LEU A 145 -5.63 11.11 7.60
C LEU A 145 -6.27 9.76 7.25
N MET A 146 -5.52 8.69 7.46
CA MET A 146 -6.03 7.32 7.37
C MET A 146 -5.72 6.55 8.64
N TYR A 147 -6.66 5.70 9.03
CA TYR A 147 -6.54 4.76 10.13
C TYR A 147 -6.25 3.39 9.53
N ILE A 148 -5.22 2.72 10.05
CA ILE A 148 -4.77 1.44 9.53
C ILE A 148 -4.88 0.40 10.65
N HIS A 149 -5.50 -0.71 10.33
CA HIS A 149 -5.45 -1.92 11.14
C HIS A 149 -4.75 -3.02 10.37
N CYS A 150 -3.86 -3.71 11.05
CA CYS A 150 -3.11 -4.85 10.55
C CYS A 150 -3.36 -6.04 11.46
N GLU A 151 -3.67 -7.19 10.88
CA GLU A 151 -3.82 -8.45 11.61
C GLU A 151 -3.17 -9.61 10.86
N LEU A 152 -2.66 -10.59 11.60
CA LEU A 152 -2.06 -11.77 11.00
C LEU A 152 -3.16 -12.68 10.46
N THR A 153 -3.05 -13.05 9.19
CA THR A 153 -3.91 -14.09 8.63
C THR A 153 -3.37 -15.47 9.03
N SER A 154 -4.25 -16.37 9.41
CA SER A 154 -3.94 -17.76 9.78
C SER A 154 -3.79 -18.69 8.58
#